data_AF-A0AA36GKQ1-F1
#
_entry.id   AF-A0AA36GKQ1-F1
#
_cell.length_a   1.000
_cell.length_b   1.000
_cell.length_c   1.000
_cell.angle_alpha   90.00
_cell.angle_beta   90.00
_cell.angle_gamma   90.00
#
_symmetry.space_group_name_H-M   'P 1'
#
loop_
_entity.id
_entity.type
_entity.pdbx_description
1 polymer ?
#
loop_
_entity_poly.entity_id
_entity_poly.type
_entity_poly.pdbx_seq_one_letter_code
_entity_poly.pdbx_strand_id
1 'polypeptide(L)'
;MSEERTILIKVYFEIPRFTIIYKNKEDLFNAFQKKLKEFNLDIDDVTWADWEGDRSLVNTPNDVLAAAEAYTESCVKLFHRTSHYHKTAVCSSSDEQKKKQAKTKKLCAETEGNEVEERTAAFKIFFEVPRFTLTFRNKKDLFEAFQKKLKKLNLDVDDVSWADWNGDRSLIETPDDLFGAVELYSGVGLKIFYPTIPPDLKAVCSSSDEEETKREVKAQNKCKARKASHLR
;
A
#
# COMPACT_ATOMS: atom_id res chain seq x y z
N MET A 1 -36.26 19.58 7.89
CA MET A 1 -34.86 20.05 8.05
C MET A 1 -33.98 18.84 7.83
N SER A 2 -33.19 18.79 6.77
CA SER A 2 -32.24 17.69 6.57
C SER A 2 -31.02 17.93 7.46
N GLU A 3 -30.72 16.98 8.34
CA GLU A 3 -29.55 17.03 9.21
C GLU A 3 -28.27 16.93 8.37
N GLU A 4 -27.32 17.83 8.61
CA GLU A 4 -26.00 17.75 7.99
C GLU A 4 -25.21 16.62 8.65
N ARG A 5 -24.74 15.69 7.82
CA ARG A 5 -23.91 14.55 8.23
C ARG A 5 -22.49 14.75 7.72
N THR A 6 -21.52 14.25 8.47
CA THR A 6 -20.11 14.32 8.12
C THR A 6 -19.52 12.92 8.10
N ILE A 7 -18.77 12.58 7.06
CA ILE A 7 -18.02 11.33 6.98
C ILE A 7 -16.55 11.60 6.72
N LEU A 8 -15.70 10.76 7.28
CA LEU A 8 -14.25 10.76 7.05
C LEU A 8 -13.90 9.58 6.14
N ILE A 9 -13.23 9.83 5.03
CA ILE A 9 -12.83 8.81 4.06
C ILE A 9 -11.30 8.69 4.06
N LYS A 10 -10.78 7.46 4.14
CA LYS A 10 -9.37 7.10 3.89
C LYS A 10 -9.34 6.25 2.62
N VAL A 11 -8.78 6.77 1.54
CA VAL A 11 -8.45 5.97 0.35
C VAL A 11 -7.01 5.46 0.53
N TYR A 12 -6.82 4.15 0.55
CA TYR A 12 -5.48 3.55 0.67
C TYR A 12 -4.65 3.82 -0.59
N PHE A 13 -3.31 3.81 -0.43
CA PHE A 13 -2.28 4.07 -1.45
C PHE A 13 -1.98 5.56 -1.74
N GLU A 14 -1.51 6.30 -0.72
CA GLU A 14 -0.93 7.67 -0.83
C GLU A 14 -1.92 8.84 -0.88
N ILE A 15 -3.22 8.58 -0.77
CA ILE A 15 -4.22 9.65 -0.76
C ILE A 15 -4.47 10.12 0.68
N PRO A 16 -4.40 11.43 0.95
CA PRO A 16 -4.71 11.96 2.27
C PRO A 16 -6.16 11.68 2.63
N ARG A 17 -6.42 11.49 3.93
CA ARG A 17 -7.80 11.38 4.43
C ARG A 17 -8.54 12.68 4.11
N PHE A 18 -9.79 12.57 3.73
CA PHE A 18 -10.63 13.74 3.45
C PHE A 18 -12.03 13.57 4.05
N THR A 19 -12.64 14.71 4.32
CA THR A 19 -13.96 14.79 4.96
C THR A 19 -14.99 15.27 3.95
N ILE A 20 -16.17 14.67 3.98
CA ILE A 20 -17.33 15.12 3.21
C ILE A 20 -18.46 15.45 4.18
N ILE A 21 -19.04 16.63 3.99
CA ILE A 21 -20.27 17.07 4.67
C ILE A 21 -21.39 16.96 3.65
N TYR A 22 -22.51 16.33 4.01
CA TYR A 22 -23.61 16.08 3.09
C TYR A 22 -24.98 16.12 3.78
N LYS A 23 -26.03 16.45 3.02
CA LYS A 23 -27.43 16.47 3.48
C LYS A 23 -28.25 15.28 3.01
N ASN A 24 -27.88 14.73 1.86
CA ASN A 24 -28.57 13.60 1.22
C ASN A 24 -27.57 12.74 0.45
N LYS A 25 -28.01 11.58 -0.02
CA LYS A 25 -27.13 10.62 -0.71
C LYS A 25 -26.54 11.14 -2.02
N GLU A 26 -27.27 11.98 -2.74
CA GLU A 26 -26.81 12.54 -4.03
C GLU A 26 -25.71 13.58 -3.80
N ASP A 27 -25.89 14.43 -2.78
CA ASP A 27 -24.89 15.40 -2.33
C ASP A 27 -23.60 14.70 -1.89
N LEU A 28 -23.73 13.62 -1.10
CA LEU A 28 -22.62 12.74 -0.72
C LEU A 28 -21.87 12.20 -1.95
N PHE A 29 -22.61 11.62 -2.90
CA PHE A 29 -22.03 11.03 -4.10
C PHE A 29 -21.32 12.05 -4.99
N ASN A 30 -21.92 13.22 -5.20
CA ASN A 30 -21.34 14.30 -5.99
C ASN A 30 -20.07 14.87 -5.34
N ALA A 31 -20.09 15.10 -4.02
CA ALA A 31 -18.92 15.55 -3.27
C ALA A 31 -17.79 14.50 -3.31
N PHE A 32 -18.15 13.22 -3.22
CA PHE A 32 -17.22 12.11 -3.34
C PHE A 32 -16.56 12.06 -4.73
N GLN A 33 -17.34 12.11 -5.80
CA GLN A 33 -16.83 12.17 -7.17
C GLN A 33 -15.91 13.37 -7.40
N LYS A 34 -16.27 14.53 -6.85
CA LYS A 34 -15.41 15.72 -6.93
C LYS A 34 -14.07 15.49 -6.25
N LYS A 35 -14.06 14.91 -5.05
CA LYS A 35 -12.82 14.56 -4.32
C LYS A 35 -11.97 13.54 -5.08
N LEU A 36 -12.56 12.50 -5.64
CA LEU A 36 -11.82 11.53 -6.47
C LEU A 36 -11.15 12.20 -7.67
N LYS A 37 -11.86 13.10 -8.38
CA LYS A 37 -11.30 13.87 -9.48
C LYS A 37 -10.16 14.79 -9.05
N GLU A 38 -10.26 15.42 -7.87
CA GLU A 38 -9.16 16.22 -7.29
C GLU A 38 -7.88 15.38 -7.08
N PHE A 39 -8.02 14.09 -6.81
CA PHE A 39 -6.90 13.14 -6.65
C PHE A 39 -6.55 12.38 -7.94
N ASN A 40 -7.11 12.75 -9.10
CA ASN A 40 -6.96 12.04 -10.37
C ASN A 40 -7.30 10.54 -10.28
N LEU A 41 -8.31 10.18 -9.47
CA LEU A 41 -8.82 8.82 -9.38
C LEU A 41 -10.05 8.61 -10.25
N ASP A 42 -10.09 7.47 -10.93
CA ASP A 42 -11.30 6.96 -11.55
C ASP A 42 -12.21 6.31 -10.50
N ILE A 43 -13.50 6.62 -10.54
CA ILE A 43 -14.49 6.03 -9.63
C ILE A 43 -14.67 4.53 -9.89
N ASP A 44 -14.50 4.10 -11.14
CA ASP A 44 -14.62 2.68 -11.52
C ASP A 44 -13.47 1.83 -10.97
N ASP A 45 -12.40 2.48 -10.48
CA ASP A 45 -11.28 1.84 -9.81
C ASP A 45 -11.38 1.90 -8.27
N VAL A 46 -12.44 2.50 -7.70
CA VAL A 46 -12.59 2.60 -6.25
C VAL A 46 -13.51 1.51 -5.70
N THR A 47 -12.98 0.75 -4.75
CA THR A 47 -13.70 -0.31 -4.03
C THR A 47 -13.73 -0.04 -2.53
N TRP A 48 -14.72 -0.57 -1.83
CA TRP A 48 -14.74 -0.63 -0.36
C TRP A 48 -14.72 -2.08 0.08
N ALA A 49 -14.25 -2.34 1.30
CA ALA A 49 -14.33 -3.67 1.91
C ALA A 49 -15.40 -3.67 3.00
N ASP A 50 -16.29 -4.65 2.95
CA ASP A 50 -17.23 -4.91 4.02
C ASP A 50 -16.54 -5.56 5.23
N TRP A 51 -17.33 -5.94 6.24
CA TRP A 51 -16.84 -6.57 7.47
C TRP A 51 -16.33 -8.01 7.25
N GLU A 52 -16.67 -8.66 6.13
CA GLU A 52 -16.11 -9.95 5.71
C GLU A 52 -14.80 -9.78 4.92
N GLY A 53 -14.48 -8.55 4.52
CA GLY A 53 -13.30 -8.18 3.74
C GLY A 53 -13.50 -8.33 2.24
N ASP A 54 -14.72 -8.57 1.79
CA ASP A 54 -15.08 -8.66 0.39
C ASP A 54 -15.15 -7.27 -0.22
N ARG A 55 -14.54 -7.13 -1.40
CA ARG A 55 -14.42 -5.84 -2.07
C ARG A 55 -15.55 -5.64 -3.06
N SER A 56 -16.29 -4.55 -2.86
CA SER A 56 -17.35 -4.11 -3.77
C SER A 56 -16.99 -2.76 -4.37
N LEU A 57 -17.41 -2.52 -5.62
CA LEU A 57 -17.24 -1.22 -6.28
C LEU A 57 -18.07 -0.15 -5.56
N VAL A 58 -17.57 1.08 -5.56
CA VAL A 58 -18.26 2.25 -5.00
C VAL A 58 -18.50 3.25 -6.13
N ASN A 59 -19.47 2.94 -6.99
CA ASN A 59 -19.75 3.77 -8.17
C ASN A 59 -21.21 4.23 -8.26
N THR A 60 -22.06 3.92 -7.27
CA THR A 60 -23.41 4.50 -7.17
C THR A 60 -23.60 5.27 -5.86
N PRO A 61 -24.60 6.18 -5.80
CA PRO A 61 -24.94 6.89 -4.56
C PRO A 61 -25.30 5.97 -3.40
N ASN A 62 -25.92 4.82 -3.68
CA ASN A 62 -26.27 3.85 -2.66
C ASN A 62 -25.04 3.14 -2.10
N ASP A 63 -24.03 2.86 -2.94
CA ASP A 63 -22.80 2.20 -2.49
C ASP A 63 -21.98 3.10 -1.56
N VAL A 64 -21.84 4.39 -1.89
CA VAL A 64 -21.15 5.36 -1.02
C VAL A 64 -21.88 5.50 0.31
N LEU A 65 -23.21 5.55 0.28
CA LEU A 65 -24.00 5.63 1.50
C LEU A 65 -23.90 4.35 2.34
N ALA A 66 -23.98 3.18 1.72
CA ALA A 66 -23.83 1.89 2.40
C ALA A 66 -22.43 1.76 3.05
N ALA A 67 -21.39 2.18 2.33
CA ALA A 67 -20.03 2.23 2.86
C ALA A 67 -19.92 3.24 4.02
N ALA A 68 -20.60 4.39 3.96
CA ALA A 68 -20.63 5.35 5.06
C ALA A 68 -21.37 4.82 6.29
N GLU A 69 -22.47 4.11 6.12
CA GLU A 69 -23.27 3.54 7.21
C GLU A 69 -22.61 2.30 7.83
N ALA A 70 -21.82 1.54 7.06
CA ALA A 70 -21.07 0.40 7.59
C ALA A 70 -19.98 0.82 8.59
N TYR A 71 -19.52 2.07 8.52
CA TYR A 71 -18.45 2.62 9.37
C TYR A 71 -18.98 3.81 10.18
N THR A 72 -19.92 3.57 11.09
CA THR A 72 -20.56 4.62 11.90
C THR A 72 -19.62 5.36 12.86
N GLU A 73 -18.54 4.71 13.30
CA GLU A 73 -17.60 5.26 14.30
C GLU A 73 -16.17 5.45 13.77
N SER A 74 -15.91 5.04 12.54
CA SER A 74 -14.56 5.02 11.97
C SER A 74 -14.53 5.53 10.54
N CYS A 75 -13.35 5.91 10.05
CA CYS A 75 -13.23 6.38 8.68
C CYS A 75 -13.62 5.29 7.68
N VAL A 76 -14.38 5.64 6.64
CA VAL A 76 -14.68 4.76 5.51
C VAL A 76 -13.36 4.42 4.82
N LYS A 77 -13.06 3.12 4.75
CA LYS A 77 -11.84 2.59 4.14
C LYS A 77 -12.11 2.21 2.70
N LEU A 78 -11.52 2.96 1.77
CA LEU A 78 -11.62 2.73 0.34
C LEU A 78 -10.28 2.28 -0.24
N PHE A 79 -10.32 1.49 -1.29
CA PHE A 79 -9.16 0.94 -1.98
C PHE A 79 -9.24 1.33 -3.45
N HIS A 80 -8.21 2.03 -3.94
CA HIS A 80 -8.05 2.29 -5.35
C HIS A 80 -7.33 1.10 -6.01
N ARG A 81 -7.87 0.63 -7.14
CA ARG A 81 -7.28 -0.39 -7.99
C ARG A 81 -6.46 0.34 -9.04
N THR A 82 -5.14 0.33 -8.91
CA THR A 82 -4.28 0.82 -10.00
C THR A 82 -4.48 -0.07 -11.22
N SER A 83 -5.08 0.50 -12.28
CA SER A 83 -5.54 -0.18 -13.48
C SER A 83 -4.42 -0.70 -14.41
N HIS A 84 -3.16 -0.76 -13.94
CA HIS A 84 -2.03 -1.32 -14.69
C HIS A 84 -2.21 -2.80 -15.12
N TYR A 85 -3.31 -3.46 -14.70
CA TYR A 85 -3.66 -4.83 -15.08
C TYR A 85 -4.99 -4.98 -15.82
N HIS A 86 -5.60 -3.91 -16.37
CA HIS A 86 -6.72 -4.06 -17.31
C HIS A 86 -6.24 -4.43 -18.72
N LYS A 87 -5.50 -5.54 -18.82
CA LYS A 87 -5.47 -6.35 -20.04
C LYS A 87 -5.69 -7.81 -19.66
N THR A 88 -6.95 -8.21 -19.85
CA THR A 88 -7.46 -9.59 -19.89
C THR A 88 -7.35 -10.42 -18.61
N ALA A 89 -8.39 -10.33 -17.77
CA ALA A 89 -8.86 -11.51 -17.03
C ALA A 89 -10.38 -11.41 -16.84
N VAL A 90 -11.12 -11.90 -17.83
CA VAL A 90 -12.50 -12.36 -17.63
C VAL A 90 -12.36 -13.64 -16.81
N CYS A 91 -12.70 -13.60 -15.53
CA CYS A 91 -12.83 -14.81 -14.73
C CYS A 91 -14.29 -14.96 -14.30
N SER A 92 -14.96 -15.87 -15.00
CA SER A 92 -16.20 -16.49 -14.57
C SER A 92 -16.03 -17.16 -13.19
N SER A 93 -17.11 -17.06 -12.41
CA SER A 93 -17.39 -17.61 -11.08
C SER A 93 -16.89 -19.03 -10.78
N SER A 94 -16.68 -19.35 -9.49
CA SER A 94 -17.49 -20.35 -8.77
C SER A 94 -17.13 -20.40 -7.27
N ASP A 95 -18.17 -20.73 -6.50
CA ASP A 95 -18.29 -20.89 -5.04
C ASP A 95 -17.32 -21.85 -4.32
N GLU A 96 -17.40 -21.75 -2.98
CA GLU A 96 -16.89 -22.62 -1.91
C GLU A 96 -15.49 -22.32 -1.32
N GLN A 97 -15.47 -21.72 -0.13
CA GLN A 97 -15.30 -22.50 1.11
C GLN A 97 -15.40 -21.62 2.37
N LYS A 98 -16.42 -21.91 3.20
CA LYS A 98 -16.53 -21.55 4.61
C LYS A 98 -15.71 -22.53 5.46
N LYS A 99 -14.92 -22.05 6.43
CA LYS A 99 -15.05 -22.33 7.89
C LYS A 99 -13.76 -22.11 8.71
N LYS A 100 -14.00 -21.50 9.89
CA LYS A 100 -13.38 -21.71 11.22
C LYS A 100 -12.01 -21.07 11.49
N GLN A 101 -12.00 -20.01 12.31
CA GLN A 101 -11.84 -20.00 13.79
C GLN A 101 -10.37 -20.15 14.21
N ALA A 102 -9.81 -19.14 14.88
CA ALA A 102 -9.72 -19.15 16.35
C ALA A 102 -9.07 -17.86 16.86
N LYS A 103 -9.68 -17.32 17.90
CA LYS A 103 -9.24 -16.18 18.69
C LYS A 103 -8.27 -16.72 19.74
N THR A 104 -7.03 -16.24 19.79
CA THR A 104 -6.20 -16.43 20.99
C THR A 104 -5.36 -15.19 21.25
N LYS A 105 -5.86 -14.36 22.17
CA LYS A 105 -5.03 -13.47 22.97
C LYS A 105 -4.25 -14.35 23.95
N LYS A 106 -2.92 -14.27 23.95
CA LYS A 106 -2.15 -14.45 25.18
C LYS A 106 -0.91 -13.58 25.14
N LEU A 107 -0.83 -12.70 26.12
CA LEU A 107 0.28 -11.83 26.42
C LEU A 107 1.26 -12.56 27.36
N CYS A 108 2.54 -12.28 27.15
CA CYS A 108 3.69 -12.35 28.05
C CYS A 108 4.39 -13.68 28.41
N ALA A 109 5.71 -13.55 28.32
CA ALA A 109 6.78 -14.05 29.19
C ALA A 109 7.54 -15.32 28.74
N GLU A 110 8.85 -15.11 28.67
CA GLU A 110 9.93 -16.04 28.39
C GLU A 110 9.90 -17.28 29.28
N THR A 111 10.12 -18.46 28.70
CA THR A 111 10.96 -19.51 29.31
C THR A 111 11.46 -20.44 28.20
N GLU A 112 12.78 -20.57 28.11
CA GLU A 112 13.48 -21.49 27.23
C GLU A 112 13.14 -22.95 27.58
N GLY A 113 12.42 -23.61 26.67
CA GLY A 113 12.15 -25.05 26.67
C GLY A 113 12.24 -25.54 25.24
N ASN A 114 13.35 -26.18 24.91
CA ASN A 114 13.76 -26.54 23.55
C ASN A 114 13.01 -27.79 23.02
N GLU A 115 11.72 -27.64 22.73
CA GLU A 115 11.05 -28.44 21.70
C GLU A 115 10.94 -27.56 20.45
N VAL A 116 11.70 -27.91 19.41
CA VAL A 116 11.73 -27.16 18.16
C VAL A 116 10.45 -27.49 17.37
N GLU A 117 9.36 -26.84 17.74
CA GLU A 117 8.08 -26.96 17.06
C GLU A 117 8.18 -26.33 15.66
N GLU A 118 8.08 -27.14 14.61
CA GLU A 118 8.04 -26.64 13.24
C GLU A 118 6.76 -25.84 13.00
N ARG A 119 6.91 -24.56 12.68
CA ARG A 119 5.81 -23.65 12.38
C ARG A 119 5.69 -23.48 10.87
N THR A 120 4.48 -23.24 10.41
CA THR A 120 4.20 -22.95 9.00
C THR A 120 3.59 -21.56 8.86
N ALA A 121 4.20 -20.72 8.03
CA ALA A 121 3.66 -19.43 7.64
C ALA A 121 3.21 -19.49 6.18
N ALA A 122 1.99 -19.01 5.93
CA ALA A 122 1.48 -18.80 4.58
C ALA A 122 1.69 -17.33 4.18
N PHE A 123 2.11 -17.10 2.94
CA PHE A 123 2.35 -15.79 2.38
C PHE A 123 1.50 -15.61 1.13
N LYS A 124 0.96 -14.40 0.98
CA LYS A 124 0.25 -13.95 -0.21
C LYS A 124 0.90 -12.66 -0.67
N ILE A 125 1.57 -12.72 -1.84
CA ILE A 125 2.02 -11.50 -2.50
C ILE A 125 0.78 -10.78 -3.03
N PHE A 126 0.69 -9.49 -2.75
CA PHE A 126 -0.38 -8.64 -3.24
C PHE A 126 0.04 -8.09 -4.62
N PHE A 127 -0.89 -8.10 -5.59
CA PHE A 127 -0.71 -7.83 -7.04
C PHE A 127 -0.18 -8.97 -7.91
N GLU A 128 0.67 -9.85 -7.38
CA GLU A 128 1.02 -11.09 -8.07
C GLU A 128 0.30 -12.25 -7.38
N VAL A 129 -0.33 -13.14 -8.16
CA VAL A 129 -1.07 -14.30 -7.63
C VAL A 129 -0.22 -15.32 -6.82
N PRO A 130 1.15 -15.35 -6.77
CA PRO A 130 1.84 -16.39 -6.02
C PRO A 130 1.51 -16.34 -4.53
N ARG A 131 0.88 -17.42 -4.07
CA ARG A 131 0.83 -17.80 -2.67
C ARG A 131 1.91 -18.84 -2.45
N PHE A 132 2.61 -18.75 -1.33
CA PHE A 132 3.57 -19.76 -0.95
C PHE A 132 3.56 -19.97 0.56
N THR A 133 3.95 -21.16 0.99
CA THR A 133 4.11 -21.51 2.38
C THR A 133 5.58 -21.75 2.68
N LEU A 134 5.99 -21.36 3.88
CA LEU A 134 7.31 -21.65 4.42
C LEU A 134 7.14 -22.37 5.76
N THR A 135 7.81 -23.49 5.90
CA THR A 135 8.02 -24.18 7.16
C THR A 135 9.30 -23.67 7.78
N PHE A 136 9.30 -23.34 9.06
CA PHE A 136 10.46 -22.80 9.74
C PHE A 136 10.50 -23.26 11.19
N ARG A 137 11.71 -23.34 11.73
CA ARG A 137 11.95 -23.68 13.14
C ARG A 137 12.20 -22.44 13.97
N ASN A 138 12.97 -21.51 13.40
CA ASN A 138 13.49 -20.34 14.09
C ASN A 138 13.23 -19.07 13.26
N LYS A 139 13.29 -17.88 13.89
CA LYS A 139 13.10 -16.60 13.19
C LYS A 139 14.09 -16.39 12.03
N LYS A 140 15.35 -16.77 12.23
CA LYS A 140 16.42 -16.63 11.22
C LYS A 140 16.16 -17.51 10.00
N ASP A 141 15.78 -18.77 10.24
CA ASP A 141 15.43 -19.75 9.21
C ASP A 141 14.23 -19.27 8.37
N LEU A 142 13.20 -18.74 9.03
CA LEU A 142 12.06 -18.11 8.35
C LEU A 142 12.51 -17.00 7.40
N PHE A 143 13.37 -16.09 7.88
CA PHE A 143 13.83 -14.95 7.10
C PHE A 143 14.69 -15.39 5.91
N GLU A 144 15.64 -16.31 6.10
CA GLU A 144 16.46 -16.84 5.01
C GLU A 144 15.62 -17.58 3.96
N ALA A 145 14.67 -18.42 4.39
CA ALA A 145 13.76 -19.12 3.50
C ALA A 145 12.87 -18.15 2.71
N PHE A 146 12.43 -17.08 3.36
CA PHE A 146 11.65 -16.00 2.75
C PHE A 146 12.46 -15.27 1.68
N GLN A 147 13.66 -14.80 2.00
CA GLN A 147 14.56 -14.14 1.04
C GLN A 147 14.87 -15.04 -0.17
N LYS A 148 15.14 -16.32 0.08
CA LYS A 148 15.41 -17.31 -0.98
C LYS A 148 14.19 -17.48 -1.89
N LYS A 149 12.98 -17.47 -1.32
CA LYS A 149 11.74 -17.61 -2.10
C LYS A 149 11.46 -16.38 -2.95
N LEU A 150 11.67 -15.17 -2.43
CA LEU A 150 11.52 -13.92 -3.17
C LEU A 150 12.52 -13.84 -4.33
N LYS A 151 13.80 -14.16 -4.08
CA LYS A 151 14.82 -14.23 -5.15
C LYS A 151 14.44 -15.22 -6.25
N LYS A 152 13.84 -16.36 -5.91
CA LYS A 152 13.35 -17.34 -6.89
C LYS A 152 12.18 -16.80 -7.74
N LEU A 153 11.41 -15.85 -7.20
CA LEU A 153 10.33 -15.17 -7.90
C LEU A 153 10.82 -13.91 -8.66
N ASN A 154 12.13 -13.63 -8.67
CA ASN A 154 12.73 -12.41 -9.20
C ASN A 154 12.19 -11.13 -8.55
N LEU A 155 11.84 -11.20 -7.27
CA LEU A 155 11.43 -10.06 -6.46
C LEU A 155 12.60 -9.60 -5.60
N ASP A 156 12.83 -8.29 -5.55
CA ASP A 156 13.80 -7.69 -4.64
C ASP A 156 13.35 -7.84 -3.19
N VAL A 157 14.28 -8.18 -2.30
CA VAL A 157 13.95 -8.38 -0.88
C VAL A 157 13.80 -7.04 -0.18
N ASP A 158 14.61 -6.06 -0.57
CA ASP A 158 14.77 -4.79 0.15
C ASP A 158 13.53 -3.89 0.04
N ASP A 159 12.69 -4.17 -0.95
CA ASP A 159 11.50 -3.41 -1.29
C ASP A 159 10.21 -4.06 -0.75
N VAL A 160 10.28 -5.21 -0.07
CA VAL A 160 9.07 -5.89 0.42
C VAL A 160 8.55 -5.25 1.70
N SER A 161 7.26 -4.90 1.69
CA SER A 161 6.54 -4.43 2.86
C SER A 161 5.40 -5.37 3.26
N TRP A 162 4.98 -5.32 4.52
CA TRP A 162 3.69 -5.87 4.97
C TRP A 162 2.79 -4.72 5.39
N ALA A 163 1.48 -4.95 5.39
CA ALA A 163 0.54 -3.98 5.93
C ALA A 163 -0.06 -4.53 7.22
N ASP A 164 -0.16 -3.69 8.25
CA ASP A 164 -0.84 -4.03 9.49
C ASP A 164 -2.38 -4.01 9.32
N TRP A 165 -3.12 -4.22 10.42
CA TRP A 165 -4.59 -4.18 10.42
C TRP A 165 -5.15 -2.76 10.17
N ASN A 166 -4.33 -1.72 10.31
CA ASN A 166 -4.64 -0.35 9.90
C ASN A 166 -4.28 -0.06 8.43
N GLY A 167 -3.71 -1.05 7.75
CA GLY A 167 -3.23 -0.97 6.38
C GLY A 167 -2.04 -0.03 6.22
N ASP A 168 -1.36 0.32 7.31
CA ASP A 168 -0.13 1.07 7.29
C ASP A 168 1.00 0.09 6.95
N ARG A 169 1.86 0.48 6.00
CA ARG A 169 2.91 -0.39 5.47
C ARG A 169 4.20 -0.24 6.24
N SER A 170 4.79 -1.37 6.57
CA SER A 170 6.09 -1.47 7.20
C SER A 170 7.00 -2.33 6.34
N LEU A 171 8.23 -1.86 6.11
CA LEU A 171 9.24 -2.65 5.40
C LEU A 171 9.62 -3.89 6.22
N ILE A 172 10.01 -4.95 5.52
CA ILE A 172 10.53 -6.17 6.12
C ILE A 172 12.05 -6.16 5.95
N GLU A 173 12.74 -5.44 6.84
CA GLU A 173 14.21 -5.31 6.77
C GLU A 173 14.92 -6.38 7.59
N THR A 174 14.31 -6.78 8.71
CA THR A 174 14.93 -7.67 9.69
C THR A 174 14.12 -8.97 9.91
N PRO A 175 14.77 -10.02 10.46
CA PRO A 175 14.06 -11.23 10.87
C PRO A 175 12.96 -10.99 11.90
N ASP A 176 13.12 -9.99 12.77
CA ASP A 176 12.11 -9.67 13.78
C ASP A 176 10.88 -8.99 13.17
N ASP A 177 11.06 -8.16 12.13
CA ASP A 177 9.93 -7.56 11.40
C ASP A 177 9.05 -8.63 10.74
N LEU A 178 9.69 -9.57 10.03
CA LEU A 178 9.00 -10.67 9.37
C LEU A 178 8.30 -11.56 10.39
N PHE A 179 8.99 -11.91 11.47
CA PHE A 179 8.45 -12.79 12.49
C PHE A 179 7.27 -12.14 13.22
N GLY A 180 7.38 -10.86 13.59
CA GLY A 180 6.28 -10.09 14.18
C GLY A 180 5.07 -10.03 13.26
N ALA A 181 5.28 -9.80 11.96
CA ALA A 181 4.22 -9.83 10.96
C ALA A 181 3.54 -11.21 10.88
N VAL A 182 4.32 -12.30 10.87
CA VAL A 182 3.76 -13.68 10.84
C VAL A 182 2.95 -14.00 12.09
N GLU A 183 3.41 -13.59 13.28
CA GLU A 183 2.66 -13.81 14.53
C GLU A 183 1.33 -13.04 14.54
N LEU A 184 1.34 -11.79 14.07
CA LEU A 184 0.15 -10.95 13.97
C LEU A 184 -0.91 -11.54 13.00
N TYR A 185 -0.48 -12.24 11.95
CA TYR A 185 -1.35 -12.82 10.93
C TYR A 185 -1.52 -14.35 11.04
N SER A 186 -1.24 -14.92 12.21
CA SER A 186 -1.35 -16.36 12.46
C SER A 186 -2.70 -16.93 11.97
N GLY A 187 -2.63 -17.85 11.01
CA GLY A 187 -3.79 -18.55 10.43
C GLY A 187 -4.42 -17.93 9.17
N VAL A 188 -4.15 -16.66 8.83
CA VAL A 188 -4.86 -15.98 7.71
C VAL A 188 -3.95 -15.73 6.49
N GLY A 189 -2.66 -16.04 6.61
CA GLY A 189 -1.67 -15.82 5.58
C GLY A 189 -1.23 -14.35 5.53
N LEU A 190 0.06 -14.12 5.69
CA LEU A 190 0.65 -12.78 5.69
C LEU A 190 0.55 -12.17 4.29
N LYS A 191 -0.09 -11.00 4.20
CA LYS A 191 -0.15 -10.21 2.97
C LYS A 191 1.11 -9.36 2.87
N ILE A 192 1.92 -9.63 1.86
CA ILE A 192 3.12 -8.84 1.55
C ILE A 192 2.90 -8.05 0.28
N PHE A 193 3.44 -6.85 0.22
CA PHE A 193 3.31 -5.88 -0.85
C PHE A 193 4.68 -5.63 -1.45
N TYR A 194 4.73 -5.67 -2.78
CA TYR A 194 5.89 -5.29 -3.55
C TYR A 194 5.60 -3.94 -4.21
N PRO A 195 6.54 -2.97 -4.22
CA PRO A 195 6.34 -1.72 -4.94
C PRO A 195 6.21 -2.02 -6.42
N THR A 196 5.03 -1.72 -6.96
CA THR A 196 4.71 -1.85 -8.38
C THR A 196 5.41 -0.80 -9.26
N ILE A 197 6.26 0.05 -8.70
CA ILE A 197 7.00 1.05 -9.47
C ILE A 197 8.17 0.32 -10.15
N PRO A 198 8.21 0.27 -11.49
CA PRO A 198 9.36 -0.26 -12.20
C PRO A 198 10.63 0.51 -11.77
N PRO A 199 11.77 -0.16 -11.59
CA PRO A 199 13.02 0.51 -11.18
C PRO A 199 13.40 1.68 -12.10
N ASP A 200 12.98 1.67 -13.36
CA ASP A 200 13.21 2.75 -14.33
C ASP A 200 12.36 4.02 -14.10
N LEU A 201 11.40 4.00 -13.17
CA LEU A 201 10.55 5.13 -12.80
C LEU A 201 10.83 5.65 -11.38
N LYS A 202 11.93 5.23 -10.72
CA LYS A 202 12.51 6.00 -9.60
C LYS A 202 13.04 7.30 -10.18
N ALA A 203 12.12 8.23 -10.45
CA ALA A 203 12.41 9.56 -10.93
C ALA A 203 13.36 10.21 -9.93
N VAL A 204 14.58 10.46 -10.41
CA VAL A 204 15.55 11.34 -9.77
C VAL A 204 14.90 12.73 -9.76
N CYS A 205 14.09 13.00 -8.74
CA CYS A 205 13.78 14.36 -8.36
C CYS A 205 15.04 14.93 -7.70
N SER A 206 16.05 15.21 -8.53
CA SER A 206 17.09 16.17 -8.19
C SER A 206 16.40 17.52 -8.04
N SER A 207 15.99 17.86 -6.82
CA SER A 207 15.74 19.24 -6.44
C SER A 207 17.09 19.96 -6.40
N SER A 208 17.61 20.31 -7.58
CA SER A 208 18.71 21.27 -7.71
C SER A 208 18.09 22.65 -7.53
N ASP A 209 18.07 23.08 -6.28
CA ASP A 209 17.64 24.39 -5.82
C ASP A 209 18.73 25.42 -6.21
N GLU A 210 18.69 25.90 -7.46
CA GLU A 210 19.45 27.09 -7.89
C GLU A 210 18.55 28.32 -7.78
N GLU A 211 18.48 28.90 -6.57
CA GLU A 211 17.88 30.20 -6.36
C GLU A 211 18.86 31.32 -6.73
N GLU A 212 18.45 32.08 -7.75
CA GLU A 212 19.01 33.34 -8.20
C GLU A 212 19.16 34.35 -7.04
N THR A 213 20.37 34.87 -6.82
CA THR A 213 20.54 36.17 -6.14
C THR A 213 21.16 37.19 -7.07
N LYS A 214 20.28 38.04 -7.62
CA LYS A 214 20.62 39.31 -8.28
C LYS A 214 21.48 40.19 -7.39
N ARG A 215 22.70 40.53 -7.82
CA ARG A 215 23.35 41.83 -7.51
C ARG A 215 24.13 42.34 -8.72
N GLU A 216 23.61 43.43 -9.31
CA GLU A 216 24.33 44.29 -10.22
C GLU A 216 25.50 44.98 -9.50
N VAL A 217 26.72 44.85 -10.01
CA VAL A 217 27.73 45.93 -9.97
C VAL A 217 28.52 45.92 -11.29
N LYS A 218 28.42 47.03 -12.01
CA LYS A 218 29.22 47.37 -13.20
C LYS A 218 30.71 47.44 -12.85
N ALA A 219 31.58 46.89 -13.69
CA ALA A 219 32.82 47.55 -14.09
C ALA A 219 33.43 46.92 -15.34
N GLN A 220 33.77 47.80 -16.28
CA GLN A 220 34.46 47.56 -17.54
C GLN A 220 35.80 46.82 -17.35
N ASN A 221 36.15 45.92 -18.28
CA ASN A 221 37.22 46.19 -19.25
C ASN A 221 37.51 44.95 -20.13
N LYS A 222 37.17 45.09 -21.42
CA LYS A 222 38.08 44.99 -22.56
C LYS A 222 39.37 44.16 -22.32
N CYS A 223 39.45 42.97 -22.93
CA CYS A 223 40.54 42.73 -23.88
C CYS A 223 40.29 41.56 -24.81
N LYS A 224 40.71 41.78 -26.06
CA LYS A 224 40.59 40.93 -27.23
C LYS A 224 41.72 39.90 -27.28
N ALA A 225 41.36 38.74 -27.82
CA ALA A 225 42.06 38.02 -28.89
C ALA A 225 43.36 37.21 -28.62
N ARG A 226 43.46 36.19 -29.49
CA ARG A 226 44.61 35.39 -29.98
C ARG A 226 44.86 34.10 -29.19
N LYS A 227 44.51 32.95 -29.78
CA LYS A 227 45.23 32.16 -30.83
C LYS A 227 46.38 31.36 -30.24
N ALA A 228 46.30 30.04 -30.46
CA ALA A 228 47.40 29.10 -30.75
C ALA A 228 48.43 28.93 -29.61
N SER A 229 49.03 27.79 -29.33
CA SER A 229 49.44 26.64 -30.15
C SER A 229 50.17 25.66 -29.23
N HIS A 230 50.16 24.39 -29.65
CA HIS A 230 51.32 23.48 -29.63
C HIS A 230 51.88 22.95 -28.29
N LEU A 231 51.86 21.61 -28.24
CA LEU A 231 53.00 20.71 -27.99
C LEU A 231 53.99 21.11 -26.88
N ARG A 232 54.02 20.33 -25.80
CA ARG A 232 54.80 19.08 -25.71
C ARG A 232 54.33 18.25 -24.53
#